data_AF-A0AAU9X8P4-F1
#
_entry.id   AF-A0AAU9X8P4-F1
#
_cell.length_a   1.000
_cell.length_b   1.000
_cell.length_c   1.000
_cell.angle_alpha   90.00
_cell.angle_beta   90.00
_cell.angle_gamma   90.00
#
_symmetry.space_group_name_H-M   'P 1'
#
loop_
_entity.id
_entity.type
_entity.pdbx_description
1 polymer ?
#
loop_
_entity_poly.entity_id
_entity_poly.type
_entity_poly.pdbx_seq_one_letter_code
_entity_poly.pdbx_strand_id
1 'polypeptide(L)'
;MVSQIIKKTITGLLVIAFCLAGIAKITDKLSPKVHHQMKRDFADLAKVNPLKVWFHHDVNSDMYCLVIGYLEVICALVLYSAPRPLKFLGIVILLIIMAMIMQGLYWLGKPAVVFVPGAVSSILLVINFITLLAEAPPKQKRRE
;
A
#
# COMPACT_ATOMS: atom_id res chain seq x y z
N MET A 1 -13.17 16.79 -18.70
CA MET A 1 -13.02 17.45 -17.38
C MET A 1 -13.35 16.50 -16.23
N VAL A 2 -14.55 15.88 -16.22
CA VAL A 2 -15.01 14.95 -15.17
C VAL A 2 -14.05 13.78 -14.90
N SER A 3 -13.58 13.09 -15.95
CA SER A 3 -12.62 11.98 -15.79
C SER A 3 -11.34 12.39 -15.03
N GLN A 4 -10.78 13.57 -15.33
CA GLN A 4 -9.56 14.06 -14.66
C GLN A 4 -9.79 14.39 -13.19
N ILE A 5 -10.97 14.90 -12.84
CA ILE A 5 -11.35 15.18 -11.46
C ILE A 5 -11.45 13.85 -10.69
N ILE A 6 -12.16 12.86 -11.23
CA ILE A 6 -12.31 11.53 -10.61
C ILE A 6 -10.95 10.90 -10.33
N LYS A 7 -10.02 10.92 -11.30
CA LYS A 7 -8.66 10.39 -11.13
C LYS A 7 -7.92 11.04 -9.97
N LYS A 8 -7.94 12.39 -9.92
CA LYS A 8 -7.28 13.15 -8.85
C LYS A 8 -7.90 12.87 -7.50
N THR A 9 -9.23 12.77 -7.42
CA THR A 9 -9.93 12.42 -6.18
C THR A 9 -9.59 11.03 -5.69
N ILE A 10 -9.63 10.01 -6.57
CA ILE A 10 -9.24 8.63 -6.22
C ILE A 10 -7.79 8.59 -5.72
N THR A 11 -6.89 9.24 -6.45
CA THR A 11 -5.48 9.30 -6.06
C THR A 11 -5.30 10.00 -4.72
N GLY A 12 -5.97 11.12 -4.48
CA GLY A 12 -5.93 11.83 -3.21
C GLY A 12 -6.44 10.99 -2.04
N LEU A 13 -7.56 10.27 -2.22
CA LEU A 13 -8.10 9.37 -1.20
C LEU A 13 -7.13 8.23 -0.87
N LEU A 14 -6.51 7.62 -1.89
CA LEU A 14 -5.49 6.59 -1.71
C LEU A 14 -4.30 7.14 -0.92
N VAL A 15 -3.77 8.30 -1.32
CA VAL A 15 -2.62 8.93 -0.63
C VAL A 15 -2.93 9.16 0.83
N ILE A 16 -4.10 9.72 1.15
CA ILE A 16 -4.51 9.96 2.54
C ILE A 16 -4.64 8.64 3.31
N ALA A 17 -5.32 7.63 2.74
CA ALA A 17 -5.52 6.34 3.38
C ALA A 17 -4.19 5.63 3.69
N PHE A 18 -3.27 5.57 2.72
CA PHE A 18 -1.96 4.96 2.89
C PHE A 18 -1.06 5.74 3.85
N CYS A 19 -1.07 7.08 3.81
CA CYS A 19 -0.34 7.89 4.79
C CYS A 19 -0.86 7.65 6.21
N LEU A 20 -2.18 7.67 6.43
CA LEU A 20 -2.75 7.42 7.76
C LEU A 20 -2.44 6.00 8.25
N ALA A 21 -2.59 4.99 7.38
CA ALA A 21 -2.29 3.61 7.71
C ALA A 21 -0.81 3.39 8.00
N GLY A 22 0.09 4.03 7.25
CA GLY A 22 1.54 3.93 7.45
C GLY A 22 2.00 4.68 8.69
N ILE A 23 1.48 5.89 8.94
CA ILE A 23 1.75 6.65 10.17
C ILE A 23 1.29 5.86 11.39
N ALA A 24 0.11 5.24 11.36
CA ALA A 24 -0.37 4.39 12.45
C ALA A 24 0.56 3.20 12.75
N LYS A 25 1.23 2.66 11.72
CA LYS A 25 2.24 1.59 11.88
C LYS A 25 3.56 2.12 12.46
N ILE A 26 3.98 3.33 12.08
CA ILE A 26 5.27 3.91 12.49
C ILE A 26 5.20 4.53 13.89
N THR A 27 4.12 5.23 14.22
CA THR A 27 4.00 6.01 15.47
C THR A 27 2.71 5.72 16.22
N ASP A 28 2.82 5.73 17.54
CA ASP A 28 1.73 5.65 18.52
C ASP A 28 1.00 6.99 18.73
N LYS A 29 1.54 8.10 18.22
CA LYS A 29 0.99 9.46 18.40
C LYS A 29 -0.38 9.66 17.76
N LEU A 30 -0.71 8.91 16.71
CA LEU A 30 -2.02 9.01 16.06
C LEU A 30 -3.11 8.36 16.93
N SER A 31 -2.85 7.14 17.39
CA SER A 31 -3.67 6.44 18.38
C SER A 31 -2.88 5.27 18.95
N PRO A 32 -2.53 5.27 20.24
CA PRO A 32 -1.72 4.21 20.83
C PRO A 32 -2.44 2.86 20.79
N LYS A 33 -3.77 2.86 20.92
CA LYS A 33 -4.59 1.65 20.78
C LYS A 33 -4.47 1.02 19.39
N VAL A 34 -4.52 1.85 18.34
CA VAL A 34 -4.39 1.38 16.95
C VAL A 34 -2.98 0.89 16.68
N HIS A 35 -1.96 1.63 17.13
CA HIS A 35 -0.56 1.24 16.97
C HIS A 35 -0.25 -0.10 17.64
N HIS A 36 -0.70 -0.30 18.88
CA HIS A 36 -0.54 -1.58 19.57
C HIS A 36 -1.30 -2.72 18.89
N GLN A 37 -2.51 -2.45 18.38
CA GLN A 37 -3.27 -3.44 17.62
C GLN A 37 -2.52 -3.83 16.34
N MET A 38 -2.01 -2.86 15.58
CA MET A 38 -1.21 -3.11 14.39
C MET A 38 0.04 -3.95 14.70
N LYS A 39 0.78 -3.64 15.78
CA LYS A 39 1.93 -4.45 16.18
C LYS A 39 1.56 -5.91 16.46
N ARG A 40 0.41 -6.16 17.12
CA ARG A 40 -0.08 -7.52 17.36
C ARG A 40 -0.43 -8.23 16.05
N ASP A 41 -1.17 -7.56 15.17
CA ASP A 41 -1.53 -8.14 13.87
C ASP A 41 -0.28 -8.42 13.02
N PHE A 42 0.73 -7.55 13.06
CA PHE A 42 2.02 -7.78 12.39
C PHE A 42 2.86 -8.88 13.03
N ALA A 43 2.75 -9.11 14.34
CA ALA A 43 3.36 -10.27 15.00
C ALA A 43 2.74 -11.59 14.52
N ASP A 44 1.43 -11.62 14.27
CA ASP A 44 0.78 -12.77 13.66
C ASP A 44 1.15 -12.90 12.17
N LEU A 45 1.16 -11.80 11.41
CA LEU A 45 1.57 -11.81 10.01
C LEU A 45 3.03 -12.26 9.82
N ALA A 46 3.92 -11.95 10.75
CA ALA A 46 5.32 -12.39 10.70
C ALA A 46 5.47 -13.92 10.79
N LYS A 47 4.57 -14.61 11.49
CA LYS A 47 4.57 -16.09 11.60
C LYS A 47 4.25 -16.76 10.28
N VAL A 48 3.36 -16.14 9.50
CA VAL A 48 2.86 -16.64 8.22
C VAL A 48 3.55 -15.95 7.03
N ASN A 49 4.62 -15.20 7.28
CA ASN A 49 5.29 -14.45 6.23
C ASN A 49 5.94 -15.43 5.22
N PRO A 50 5.72 -15.26 3.89
CA PRO A 50 6.30 -16.13 2.88
C PRO A 50 7.83 -16.27 2.98
N LEU A 51 8.54 -15.23 3.46
CA LEU A 51 9.98 -15.33 3.67
C LEU A 51 10.36 -16.33 4.78
N LYS A 52 9.55 -16.42 5.83
CA LYS A 52 9.74 -17.41 6.90
C LYS A 52 9.41 -18.81 6.40
N VAL A 53 8.33 -18.96 5.63
CA VAL A 53 7.88 -20.27 5.10
C VAL A 53 8.82 -20.81 4.02
N TRP A 54 9.33 -19.96 3.13
CA TRP A 54 10.16 -20.39 2.00
C TRP A 54 11.66 -20.34 2.28
N PHE A 55 12.13 -19.34 3.03
CA PHE A 55 13.57 -19.13 3.27
C PHE A 55 14.00 -19.41 4.71
N HIS A 56 13.10 -19.89 5.58
CA HIS A 56 13.37 -20.18 7.00
C HIS A 56 14.02 -19.02 7.77
N HIS A 57 13.84 -17.79 7.29
CA HIS A 57 14.39 -16.60 7.90
C HIS A 57 13.36 -15.98 8.84
N ASP A 58 13.69 -15.90 10.13
CA ASP A 58 12.81 -15.26 11.10
C ASP A 58 12.74 -13.74 10.86
N VAL A 59 11.52 -13.26 10.63
CA VAL A 59 11.28 -11.84 10.41
C VAL A 59 10.85 -11.20 11.72
N ASN A 60 11.65 -10.26 12.21
CA ASN A 60 11.29 -9.45 13.37
C ASN A 60 10.01 -8.65 13.05
N SER A 61 8.94 -8.91 13.79
CA SER A 61 7.61 -8.31 13.57
C SER A 61 7.60 -6.80 13.74
N ASP A 62 8.40 -6.25 14.66
CA ASP A 62 8.48 -4.80 14.86
C ASP A 62 9.13 -4.13 13.64
N MET A 63 10.23 -4.71 13.14
CA MET A 63 10.89 -4.21 11.94
C MET A 63 10.00 -4.38 10.69
N TYR A 64 9.29 -5.49 10.58
CA TYR A 64 8.35 -5.73 9.48
C TYR A 64 7.23 -4.69 9.45
N CYS A 65 6.58 -4.42 10.60
CA CYS A 65 5.55 -3.40 10.73
C CYS A 65 6.08 -2.01 10.35
N LEU A 66 7.26 -1.67 10.87
CA LEU A 66 7.90 -0.37 10.65
C LEU A 66 8.28 -0.19 9.17
N VAL A 67 8.93 -1.18 8.55
CA VAL A 67 9.34 -1.12 7.13
C VAL A 67 8.12 -0.98 6.22
N ILE A 68 7.06 -1.76 6.45
CA ILE A 68 5.81 -1.64 5.67
C ILE A 68 5.18 -0.26 5.87
N GLY A 69 5.16 0.25 7.11
CA GLY A 69 4.67 1.61 7.39
C GLY A 69 5.42 2.69 6.62
N TYR A 70 6.76 2.65 6.60
CA TYR A 70 7.56 3.61 5.83
C TYR A 70 7.33 3.46 4.32
N LEU A 71 7.27 2.23 3.80
CA LEU A 71 6.98 1.99 2.39
C LEU A 71 5.62 2.55 1.98
N GLU A 72 4.59 2.37 2.81
CA GLU A 72 3.25 2.92 2.54
C GLU A 72 3.29 4.44 2.46
N VAL A 73 3.93 5.13 3.42
CA VAL A 73 4.03 6.59 3.42
C VAL A 73 4.85 7.10 2.23
N ILE A 74 6.02 6.52 1.99
CA ILE A 74 6.90 6.95 0.89
C ILE A 74 6.21 6.73 -0.46
N CYS A 75 5.61 5.56 -0.68
CA CYS A 75 4.90 5.27 -1.93
C CYS A 75 3.66 6.14 -2.11
N ALA A 76 2.94 6.47 -1.03
CA ALA A 76 1.82 7.42 -1.09
C ALA A 76 2.29 8.83 -1.50
N LEU A 77 3.39 9.32 -0.93
CA LEU A 77 3.97 10.62 -1.31
C LEU A 77 4.47 10.64 -2.75
N VAL A 78 5.07 9.53 -3.22
CA VAL A 78 5.44 9.32 -4.62
C VAL A 78 4.20 9.31 -5.51
N LEU A 79 3.13 8.63 -5.10
CA LEU A 79 1.87 8.58 -5.84
C LEU A 79 1.23 9.97 -6.00
N TYR A 80 1.42 10.86 -5.03
CA TYR A 80 0.93 12.24 -5.10
C TYR A 80 1.76 13.12 -6.04
N SER A 81 3.07 13.17 -5.83
CA SER A 81 3.93 14.22 -6.40
C SER A 81 4.82 13.79 -7.57
N ALA A 82 5.02 12.49 -7.79
CA ALA A 82 6.06 12.01 -8.70
C ALA A 82 5.64 12.00 -10.18
N PRO A 83 6.61 11.96 -11.12
CA PRO A 83 6.31 11.75 -12.53
C PRO A 83 5.80 10.31 -12.78
N ARG A 84 5.22 10.11 -13.96
CA ARG A 84 4.56 8.85 -14.37
C ARG A 84 5.33 7.55 -14.07
N PRO A 85 6.63 7.40 -14.38
CA PRO A 85 7.34 6.14 -14.11
C PRO A 85 7.45 5.83 -12.61
N LEU A 86 7.67 6.85 -11.77
CA LEU A 86 7.77 6.70 -10.32
C LEU A 86 6.40 6.38 -9.71
N LYS A 87 5.32 6.99 -10.22
CA LYS A 87 3.94 6.63 -9.83
C LYS A 87 3.63 5.17 -10.09
N PHE A 88 4.02 4.68 -11.27
CA PHE A 88 3.82 3.27 -11.64
C PHE A 88 4.52 2.35 -10.64
N LEU A 89 5.79 2.63 -10.31
CA LEU A 89 6.55 1.86 -9.34
C LEU A 89 5.90 1.90 -7.93
N GLY A 90 5.47 3.07 -7.47
CA GLY A 90 4.77 3.22 -6.20
C GLY A 90 3.48 2.40 -6.12
N ILE A 91 2.67 2.41 -7.19
CA ILE A 91 1.44 1.60 -7.27
C ILE A 91 1.75 0.10 -7.20
N VAL A 92 2.77 -0.35 -7.93
CA VAL A 92 3.19 -1.76 -7.91
C VAL A 92 3.66 -2.18 -6.52
N ILE A 93 4.47 -1.37 -5.84
CA ILE A 93 4.93 -1.66 -4.48
C ILE A 93 3.74 -1.74 -3.51
N LEU A 94 2.81 -0.77 -3.55
CA LEU A 94 1.63 -0.76 -2.70
C LEU A 94 0.71 -1.96 -2.96
N LEU A 95 0.57 -2.39 -4.22
CA LEU A 95 -0.19 -3.59 -4.58
C LEU A 95 0.46 -4.85 -3.99
N ILE A 96 1.79 -4.98 -4.08
CA ILE A 96 2.52 -6.12 -3.49
C ILE A 96 2.32 -6.15 -1.98
N ILE A 97 2.43 -5.00 -1.30
CA ILE A 97 2.19 -4.89 0.15
C ILE A 97 0.77 -5.35 0.50
N MET A 98 -0.23 -4.87 -0.23
CA MET A 98 -1.64 -5.24 0.00
C MET A 98 -1.89 -6.74 -0.23
N ALA A 99 -1.28 -7.32 -1.27
CA ALA A 99 -1.36 -8.74 -1.54
C ALA A 99 -0.72 -9.58 -0.41
N MET A 100 0.47 -9.18 0.06
CA MET A 100 1.17 -9.85 1.17
C MET A 100 0.36 -9.82 2.47
N ILE A 101 -0.22 -8.67 2.80
CA ILE A 101 -1.07 -8.53 4.00
C ILE A 101 -2.32 -9.40 3.86
N MET A 102 -3.02 -9.35 2.73
CA MET A 102 -4.24 -10.14 2.51
C MET A 102 -3.94 -11.66 2.52
N GLN A 103 -2.85 -12.09 1.91
CA GLN A 103 -2.41 -13.49 1.99
C GLN A 103 -2.13 -13.91 3.43
N GLY A 104 -1.41 -13.09 4.20
CA GLY A 104 -1.14 -13.37 5.61
C GLY A 104 -2.43 -13.44 6.43
N LEU A 105 -3.37 -12.53 6.22
CA LEU A 105 -4.69 -12.57 6.87
C LEU A 105 -5.48 -13.85 6.51
N TYR A 106 -5.35 -14.31 5.26
CA TYR A 106 -5.97 -15.56 4.80
C TYR A 106 -5.36 -16.78 5.47
N TRP A 107 -4.03 -16.86 5.56
CA TRP A 107 -3.34 -17.96 6.27
C TRP A 107 -3.61 -17.95 7.78
N LEU A 108 -3.87 -16.79 8.38
CA LEU A 108 -4.29 -16.66 9.77
C LEU A 108 -5.77 -16.98 10.01
N GLY A 109 -6.57 -17.23 8.97
CA GLY A 109 -8.00 -17.51 9.10
C GLY A 109 -8.80 -16.35 9.70
N LYS A 110 -8.35 -15.09 9.53
CA LYS A 110 -9.05 -13.91 10.05
C LYS A 110 -10.41 -13.75 9.34
N PRO A 111 -11.41 -13.13 9.98
CA PRO A 111 -12.73 -12.95 9.35
C PRO A 111 -12.65 -11.96 8.17
N ALA A 112 -13.51 -12.17 7.17
CA ALA A 112 -13.53 -11.38 5.93
C ALA A 112 -13.65 -9.86 6.13
N VAL A 113 -14.27 -9.41 7.23
CA VAL A 113 -14.38 -7.99 7.57
C VAL A 113 -13.02 -7.30 7.75
N VAL A 114 -11.98 -8.04 8.16
CA VAL A 114 -10.61 -7.51 8.33
C VAL A 114 -9.92 -7.31 6.97
N PHE A 115 -10.40 -7.96 5.90
CA PHE A 115 -9.87 -7.82 4.55
C PHE A 115 -10.39 -6.56 3.85
N VAL A 116 -11.50 -5.98 4.33
CA VAL A 116 -12.19 -4.87 3.65
C VAL A 116 -11.25 -3.69 3.34
N PRO A 117 -10.41 -3.19 4.27
CA PRO A 117 -9.51 -2.07 3.97
C PRO A 117 -8.48 -2.42 2.89
N GLY A 118 -7.95 -3.64 2.93
CA GLY A 118 -6.98 -4.14 1.94
C GLY A 118 -7.61 -4.33 0.56
N ALA A 119 -8.81 -4.90 0.51
CA ALA A 119 -9.56 -5.13 -0.72
C ALA A 119 -9.96 -3.81 -1.39
N VAL A 120 -10.51 -2.85 -0.64
CA VAL A 120 -10.89 -1.53 -1.15
C VAL A 120 -9.66 -0.80 -1.68
N SER A 121 -8.57 -0.78 -0.92
CA SER A 121 -7.32 -0.14 -1.34
C SER A 121 -6.74 -0.78 -2.60
N SER A 122 -6.81 -2.11 -2.72
CA SER A 122 -6.30 -2.84 -3.89
C SER A 122 -7.13 -2.56 -5.13
N ILE A 123 -8.46 -2.54 -5.03
CA ILE A 123 -9.35 -2.20 -6.16
C ILE A 123 -9.04 -0.78 -6.64
N LEU A 124 -8.92 0.18 -5.73
CA LEU A 124 -8.60 1.57 -6.07
C LEU A 124 -7.20 1.69 -6.70
N LEU A 125 -6.20 0.96 -6.20
CA LEU A 125 -4.86 0.92 -6.81
C LEU A 125 -4.87 0.31 -8.21
N VAL A 126 -5.63 -0.76 -8.45
CA VAL A 126 -5.77 -1.37 -9.79
C VAL A 126 -6.44 -0.40 -10.75
N ILE A 127 -7.49 0.29 -10.33
CA ILE A 127 -8.13 1.34 -11.14
C ILE A 127 -7.12 2.45 -11.47
N ASN A 128 -6.33 2.89 -10.47
CA ASN A 128 -5.28 3.89 -10.67
C ASN A 128 -4.20 3.40 -11.65
N PHE A 129 -3.79 2.14 -11.53
CA PHE A 129 -2.81 1.48 -12.40
C PHE A 129 -3.28 1.42 -13.86
N ILE A 130 -4.48 0.90 -14.11
CA ILE A 130 -5.07 0.81 -15.46
C ILE A 130 -5.22 2.21 -16.06
N THR A 131 -5.65 3.17 -15.25
CA THR A 131 -5.80 4.55 -15.67
C THR A 131 -4.46 5.19 -16.07
N LEU A 132 -3.40 4.89 -15.32
CA LEU A 132 -2.05 5.36 -15.61
C LEU A 132 -1.47 4.68 -16.85
N LEU A 133 -1.85 3.44 -17.15
CA LEU A 133 -1.50 2.75 -18.39
C LEU A 133 -2.24 3.33 -19.61
N ALA A 134 -3.52 3.66 -19.45
CA ALA A 134 -4.37 4.18 -20.52
C ALA A 134 -4.00 5.60 -20.99
N GLU A 135 -3.26 6.38 -20.21
CA GLU A 135 -2.72 7.66 -20.68
C GLU A 135 -1.64 7.38 -21.75
N ALA A 136 -1.77 7.87 -22.98
CA ALA A 136 -0.70 7.72 -23.97
C ALA A 136 0.59 8.40 -23.47
N PRO A 137 1.81 7.89 -23.78
CA PRO A 137 3.03 8.65 -23.52
C PRO A 137 2.93 10.02 -24.22
N PRO A 138 3.39 11.12 -23.59
CA PRO A 138 3.35 12.44 -24.22
C PRO A 138 4.08 12.34 -25.56
N LYS A 139 3.42 12.76 -26.65
CA LYS A 139 4.03 12.82 -27.98
C LYS A 139 5.36 13.53 -27.84
N GLN A 140 6.45 12.79 -28.05
CA GLN A 140 7.80 13.33 -28.07
C GLN A 140 7.82 14.39 -29.16
N LYS A 141 7.82 15.66 -28.76
CA LYS A 141 7.88 16.80 -29.67
C LYS A 141 9.19 16.60 -30.44
N ARG A 142 9.11 16.13 -31.70
CA ARG A 142 10.25 16.16 -32.63
C ARG A 142 10.78 17.58 -32.56
N ARG A 143 11.99 17.75 -32.06
CA ARG A 143 12.75 18.97 -32.30
C ARG A 143 13.08 18.90 -33.78
N GLU A 144 12.36 19.71 -34.56
CA GLU A 144 12.71 20.10 -35.91
C GLU A 144 14.05 20.84 -35.89
#